data_AF-A0A960QC40-F1
#
_entry.id   AF-A0A960QC40-F1
#
_cell.length_a   1.000
_cell.length_b   1.000
_cell.length_c   1.000
_cell.angle_alpha   90.00
_cell.angle_beta   90.00
_cell.angle_gamma   90.00
#
_symmetry.space_group_name_H-M   'P 1'
#
loop_
_entity.id
_entity.type
_entity.pdbx_description
1 polymer ?
#
loop_
_entity_poly.entity_id
_entity_poly.type
_entity_poly.pdbx_seq_one_letter_code
_entity_poly.pdbx_strand_id
1 'polypeptide(L)'
;GMFRKQHQSSLLPNGHLLLFDNLGAGGERSRVLEIDPIAQRVLWHYGGTPDVDLFSRTLGSCQRLASGNTLITESENGRALEVTPAGETVWEYHNPHRAGDHDELVASLFEVLRLPVGFGGWGE
;
A
#
# COMPACT_ATOMS: atom_id res chain seq x y z
N GLY A 1 -2.35 14.69 -14.11
CA GLY A 1 -3.00 14.91 -12.80
C GLY A 1 -2.03 14.53 -11.69
N MET A 2 -2.43 14.69 -10.43
CA MET A 2 -1.55 14.41 -9.28
C MET A 2 -1.14 12.93 -9.17
N PHE A 3 -1.99 12.01 -9.62
CA PHE A 3 -1.81 10.54 -9.57
C PHE A 3 -2.36 9.90 -10.85
N ARG A 4 -2.10 8.60 -11.05
CA ARG A 4 -2.49 7.88 -12.27
C ARG A 4 -2.76 6.40 -11.98
N LYS A 5 -3.90 5.91 -12.50
CA LYS A 5 -4.35 4.50 -12.40
C LYS A 5 -4.55 4.04 -10.95
N GLN A 6 -5.00 4.95 -10.10
CA GLN A 6 -5.07 4.78 -8.66
C GLN A 6 -6.03 3.68 -8.19
N HIS A 7 -5.71 3.09 -7.04
CA HIS A 7 -6.50 2.10 -6.34
C HIS A 7 -6.66 2.47 -4.85
N GLN A 8 -7.69 1.87 -4.23
CA GLN A 8 -7.99 1.95 -2.80
C GLN A 8 -7.85 3.34 -2.19
N SER A 9 -8.75 4.26 -2.58
CA SER A 9 -8.90 5.52 -1.86
C SER A 9 -9.69 5.31 -0.57
N SER A 10 -9.20 5.84 0.55
CA SER A 10 -9.95 5.90 1.81
C SER A 10 -9.90 7.29 2.43
N LEU A 11 -11.01 7.71 3.05
CA LEU A 11 -11.07 8.93 3.85
C LEU A 11 -10.57 8.62 5.27
N LEU A 12 -9.57 9.36 5.72
CA LEU A 12 -9.04 9.25 7.07
C LEU A 12 -9.89 10.08 8.05
N PRO A 13 -9.89 9.77 9.36
CA PRO A 13 -10.68 10.50 10.37
C PRO A 13 -10.37 12.00 10.45
N ASN A 14 -9.18 12.42 10.03
CA ASN A 14 -8.76 13.83 9.95
C ASN A 14 -9.23 14.55 8.67
N GLY A 15 -10.00 13.88 7.80
CA GLY A 15 -10.50 14.42 6.53
C GLY A 15 -9.51 14.34 5.37
N HIS A 16 -8.32 13.77 5.57
CA HIS A 16 -7.36 13.54 4.49
C HIS A 16 -7.73 12.29 3.68
N LEU A 17 -7.25 12.22 2.45
CA LEU A 17 -7.38 11.03 1.62
C LEU A 17 -6.08 10.21 1.66
N LEU A 18 -6.20 8.90 1.87
CA LEU A 18 -5.13 7.95 1.61
C LEU A 18 -5.40 7.23 0.28
N LEU A 19 -4.38 7.07 -0.56
CA LEU A 19 -4.52 6.55 -1.92
C LEU A 19 -3.30 5.70 -2.34
N PHE A 20 -3.54 4.58 -3.03
CA PHE A 20 -2.50 3.87 -3.77
C PHE A 20 -2.44 4.42 -5.20
N ASP A 21 -1.32 5.02 -5.59
CA ASP A 21 -1.06 5.61 -6.91
C ASP A 21 -0.12 4.69 -7.69
N ASN A 22 -0.67 3.87 -8.58
CA ASN A 22 0.06 2.80 -9.25
C ASN A 22 1.20 3.27 -10.16
N LEU A 23 1.01 4.38 -10.87
CA LEU A 23 1.99 4.85 -11.86
C LEU A 23 2.64 6.18 -11.47
N GLY A 24 2.24 6.80 -10.36
CA GLY A 24 2.81 8.07 -9.97
C GLY A 24 2.39 9.21 -10.92
N ALA A 25 2.92 10.41 -10.66
CA ALA A 25 2.79 11.53 -11.60
C ALA A 25 3.60 11.33 -12.89
N GLY A 26 4.65 10.50 -12.86
CA GLY A 26 5.60 10.29 -13.95
C GLY A 26 5.39 9.03 -14.81
N GLY A 27 4.60 8.06 -14.36
CA GLY A 27 4.30 6.84 -15.11
C GLY A 27 5.14 5.60 -14.75
N GLU A 28 6.10 5.73 -13.85
CA GLU A 28 7.20 4.75 -13.72
C GLU A 28 7.28 4.05 -12.35
N ARG A 29 6.60 4.57 -11.31
CA ARG A 29 6.69 4.03 -9.95
C ARG A 29 5.37 4.13 -9.20
N SER A 30 5.08 3.15 -8.36
CA SER A 30 3.93 3.26 -7.45
C SER A 30 4.28 4.09 -6.23
N ARG A 31 3.26 4.65 -5.60
CA ARG A 31 3.40 5.31 -4.31
C ARG A 31 2.07 5.32 -3.56
N VAL A 32 2.13 5.29 -2.24
CA VAL A 32 0.99 5.63 -1.39
C VAL A 32 1.05 7.13 -1.11
N LEU A 33 -0.09 7.80 -1.17
CA LEU A 33 -0.23 9.24 -0.95
C LEU A 33 -1.20 9.50 0.20
N GLU A 34 -0.85 10.44 1.08
CA GLU A 34 -1.82 11.16 1.90
C GLU A 34 -2.01 12.55 1.32
N ILE A 35 -3.26 12.94 1.07
CA ILE A 35 -3.62 14.15 0.34
C ILE A 35 -4.59 14.97 1.20
N ASP A 36 -4.36 16.28 1.27
CA ASP A 36 -5.37 17.24 1.67
C ASP A 36 -6.29 17.50 0.47
N PRO A 37 -7.55 17.01 0.48
CA PRO A 37 -8.43 17.14 -0.68
C PRO A 37 -8.92 18.58 -0.91
N ILE A 38 -8.90 19.43 0.12
CA ILE A 38 -9.36 20.82 0.04
C ILE A 38 -8.24 21.71 -0.48
N ALA A 39 -7.05 21.62 0.11
CA ALA A 39 -5.88 22.37 -0.35
C ALA A 39 -5.22 21.76 -1.60
N GLN A 40 -5.67 20.58 -2.03
CA GLN A 40 -5.17 19.85 -3.20
C GLN A 40 -3.65 19.64 -3.19
N ARG A 41 -3.10 19.22 -2.04
CA ARG A 41 -1.66 19.00 -1.88
C ARG A 41 -1.36 17.64 -1.24
N VAL A 42 -0.23 17.07 -1.63
CA VAL A 42 0.33 15.87 -1.00
C VAL A 42 0.92 16.27 0.35
N LEU A 43 0.49 15.60 1.41
CA LEU A 43 0.98 15.78 2.79
C LEU A 43 2.05 14.76 3.16
N TRP A 44 1.93 13.55 2.62
CA TRP A 44 2.86 12.46 2.83
C TRP A 44 2.86 11.54 1.62
N HIS A 45 4.00 10.88 1.36
CA HIS A 45 4.06 9.81 0.38
C HIS A 45 5.06 8.73 0.77
N TYR A 46 4.85 7.53 0.24
CA TYR A 46 5.81 6.43 0.31
C TYR A 46 5.88 5.74 -1.04
N GLY A 47 7.08 5.57 -1.60
CA GLY A 47 7.30 4.95 -2.91
C GLY A 47 8.31 3.80 -2.87
N GLY A 48 8.61 3.27 -1.69
CA GLY A 48 9.72 2.36 -1.46
C GLY A 48 10.90 3.03 -0.75
N THR A 49 11.98 2.29 -0.65
CA THR A 49 13.29 2.70 -0.12
C THR A 49 14.30 2.76 -1.26
N PRO A 50 15.51 3.34 -1.07
CA PRO A 50 16.53 3.33 -2.12
C PRO A 50 16.91 1.94 -2.64
N ASP A 51 16.79 0.91 -1.81
CA ASP A 51 17.18 -0.46 -2.15
C ASP A 51 16.00 -1.29 -2.72
N VAL A 52 14.77 -0.92 -2.35
CA VAL A 52 13.56 -1.67 -2.68
C VAL A 52 12.43 -0.70 -3.01
N ASP A 53 12.13 -0.57 -4.29
CA ASP A 53 11.01 0.22 -4.79
C ASP A 53 9.65 -0.39 -4.38
N LEU A 54 8.61 0.45 -4.39
CA LEU A 54 7.22 0.01 -4.40
C LEU A 54 6.70 0.08 -5.84
N PHE A 55 6.28 -1.06 -6.38
CA PHE A 55 5.70 -1.15 -7.71
C PHE A 55 4.61 -2.22 -7.83
N SER A 56 3.40 -1.76 -8.12
CA SER A 56 2.29 -2.54 -8.64
C SER A 56 1.67 -1.71 -9.76
N ARG A 57 1.81 -2.14 -11.01
CA ARG A 57 1.24 -1.50 -12.20
C ARG A 57 -0.28 -1.38 -12.12
N THR A 58 -0.93 -2.35 -11.51
CA THR A 58 -2.38 -2.36 -11.23
C THR A 58 -2.66 -2.81 -9.79
N LEU A 59 -3.91 -2.67 -9.32
CA LEU A 59 -4.34 -3.08 -7.98
C LEU A 59 -3.56 -2.34 -6.88
N GLY A 60 -3.27 -3.00 -5.75
CA GLY A 60 -2.64 -2.39 -4.59
C GLY A 60 -3.65 -1.85 -3.59
N SER A 61 -3.29 -1.95 -2.32
CA SER A 61 -4.09 -1.45 -1.20
C SER A 61 -3.23 -0.74 -0.18
N CYS A 62 -3.85 0.13 0.59
CA CYS A 62 -3.21 0.80 1.72
C CYS A 62 -4.22 1.06 2.85
N GLN A 63 -3.76 0.90 4.09
CA GLN A 63 -4.54 1.10 5.30
C GLN A 63 -3.71 1.88 6.32
N ARG A 64 -4.20 3.05 6.75
CA ARG A 64 -3.62 3.76 7.90
C ARG A 64 -4.01 3.01 9.18
N LEU A 65 -3.02 2.67 9.98
CA LEU A 65 -3.20 1.96 11.24
C LEU A 65 -3.35 2.93 12.42
N ALA A 66 -3.90 2.45 13.53
CA ALA A 66 -4.06 3.25 14.76
C ALA A 66 -2.72 3.73 15.35
N SER A 67 -1.63 3.01 15.09
CA SER A 67 -0.26 3.41 15.45
C SER A 67 0.25 4.61 14.66
N GLY A 68 -0.44 5.00 13.59
CA GLY A 68 0.04 5.97 12.61
C GLY A 68 0.86 5.34 11.48
N ASN A 69 1.24 4.07 11.58
CA ASN A 69 1.88 3.35 10.47
C ASN A 69 0.90 3.15 9.30
N THR A 70 1.43 2.82 8.13
CA THR A 70 0.65 2.47 6.95
C THR A 70 0.94 1.03 6.56
N LEU A 71 -0.09 0.18 6.53
CA LEU A 71 -0.01 -1.15 5.92
C LEU A 71 -0.28 -1.01 4.42
N ILE A 72 0.59 -1.58 3.60
CA ILE A 72 0.56 -1.47 2.13
C ILE A 72 0.61 -2.87 1.54
N THR A 73 -0.22 -3.13 0.54
CA THR A 73 -0.13 -4.35 -0.27
C THR A 73 0.37 -3.99 -1.66
N GLU A 74 1.51 -4.54 -2.03
CA GLU A 74 2.08 -4.51 -3.38
C GLU A 74 1.57 -5.73 -4.15
N SER A 75 0.39 -5.57 -4.73
CA SER A 75 -0.42 -6.71 -5.17
C SER A 75 0.26 -7.62 -6.18
N GLU A 76 0.91 -7.05 -7.19
CA GLU A 76 1.50 -7.84 -8.29
C GLU A 76 2.82 -8.55 -7.89
N ASN A 77 3.45 -8.14 -6.79
CA ASN A 77 4.68 -8.77 -6.29
C ASN A 77 4.43 -9.73 -5.11
N GLY A 78 3.16 -9.93 -4.72
CA GLY A 78 2.82 -10.82 -3.60
C GLY A 78 3.40 -10.37 -2.26
N ARG A 79 3.63 -9.06 -2.09
CA ARG A 79 4.30 -8.46 -0.94
C ARG A 79 3.35 -7.55 -0.17
N ALA A 80 3.46 -7.56 1.16
CA ALA A 80 2.83 -6.57 2.02
C ALA A 80 3.85 -6.03 3.02
N LEU A 81 3.71 -4.76 3.38
CA LEU A 81 4.65 -4.07 4.26
C LEU A 81 3.93 -3.09 5.18
N GLU A 82 4.41 -3.00 6.41
CA GLU A 82 4.00 -1.95 7.35
C GLU A 82 5.12 -0.92 7.46
N VAL A 83 4.80 0.34 7.16
CA VAL A 83 5.77 1.44 7.14
C VAL A 83 5.42 2.49 8.17
N THR A 84 6.44 3.04 8.83
CA THR A 84 6.28 4.17 9.75
C THR A 84 5.97 5.46 8.99
N PRO A 85 5.48 6.52 9.66
CA PRO A 85 5.36 7.85 9.05
C PRO A 85 6.69 8.39 8.48
N ALA A 86 7.83 7.97 9.03
CA ALA A 86 9.16 8.32 8.54
C ALA A 86 9.58 7.51 7.30
N GLY A 87 8.80 6.49 6.90
CA GLY A 87 9.08 5.65 5.74
C GLY A 87 9.94 4.42 6.05
N GLU A 88 10.14 4.08 7.32
CA GLU A 88 10.88 2.86 7.72
C GLU A 88 9.94 1.65 7.65
N THR A 89 10.37 0.56 7.02
CA THR A 89 9.64 -0.71 7.04
C THR A 89 9.85 -1.43 8.37
N VAL A 90 8.77 -1.66 9.13
CA VAL A 90 8.81 -2.31 10.45
C VAL A 90 8.26 -3.74 10.44
N TRP A 91 7.56 -4.13 9.38
CA TRP A 91 7.11 -5.48 9.15
C TRP A 91 6.95 -5.72 7.66
N GLU A 92 7.17 -6.96 7.23
CA GLU A 92 7.04 -7.34 5.84
C GLU A 92 6.58 -8.79 5.71
N TYR A 93 5.79 -9.06 4.67
CA TYR A 93 5.39 -10.38 4.23
C TYR A 93 5.68 -10.51 2.74
N HIS A 94 6.22 -11.67 2.36
CA HIS A 94 6.35 -12.09 0.98
C HIS A 94 5.62 -13.42 0.84
N ASN A 95 4.75 -13.53 -0.16
CA ASN A 95 4.21 -14.82 -0.55
C ASN A 95 5.40 -15.74 -0.90
N PRO A 96 5.57 -16.90 -0.25
CA PRO A 96 6.71 -17.78 -0.51
C PRO A 96 6.50 -18.65 -1.76
N HIS A 97 5.27 -18.76 -2.25
CA HIS A 97 4.94 -19.66 -3.36
C HIS A 97 5.23 -18.99 -4.70
N ARG A 98 6.01 -19.68 -5.53
CA ARG A 98 6.30 -19.32 -6.91
C ARG A 98 5.79 -20.42 -7.85
N ALA A 99 5.52 -20.02 -9.09
CA ALA A 99 5.03 -20.88 -10.15
C ALA A 99 5.59 -20.43 -11.50
N GLY A 100 5.36 -21.22 -12.56
CA GLY A 100 5.96 -21.02 -13.87
C GLY A 100 7.16 -21.95 -14.08
N ASP A 101 7.68 -21.99 -15.30
CA ASP A 101 8.80 -22.89 -15.65
C ASP A 101 10.12 -22.44 -14.98
N HIS A 102 10.18 -21.17 -14.54
CA HIS A 102 11.35 -20.52 -13.96
C HIS A 102 11.02 -19.73 -12.68
N ASP A 103 9.97 -20.12 -11.94
CA ASP A 103 9.49 -19.42 -10.74
C ASP A 103 9.15 -17.94 -10.95
N GLU A 104 8.78 -17.56 -12.18
CA GLU A 104 8.53 -16.18 -12.60
C GLU A 104 7.15 -15.63 -12.18
N LEU A 105 6.24 -16.50 -11.73
CA LEU A 105 4.89 -16.13 -11.33
C LEU A 105 4.75 -16.14 -9.81
N VAL A 106 4.08 -15.11 -9.29
CA VAL A 106 3.63 -15.03 -7.89
C VAL A 106 2.13 -14.74 -7.88
N ALA A 107 1.39 -15.35 -6.95
CA ALA A 107 -0.03 -15.08 -6.82
C ALA A 107 -0.24 -13.64 -6.33
N SER A 108 -1.17 -12.93 -6.97
CA SER A 108 -1.51 -11.56 -6.57
C SER A 108 -2.06 -11.52 -5.15
N LEU A 109 -1.53 -10.61 -4.34
CA LEU A 109 -2.07 -10.30 -3.03
C LEU A 109 -3.06 -9.14 -3.18
N PHE A 110 -4.37 -9.38 -3.09
CA PHE A 110 -5.33 -8.30 -3.34
C PHE A 110 -5.33 -7.27 -2.21
N GLU A 111 -5.50 -7.73 -0.97
CA GLU A 111 -5.57 -6.87 0.19
C GLU A 111 -5.09 -7.61 1.45
N VAL A 112 -4.34 -6.90 2.29
CA VAL A 112 -4.04 -7.31 3.66
C VAL A 112 -4.63 -6.27 4.59
N LEU A 113 -5.42 -6.75 5.55
CA LEU A 113 -6.08 -5.91 6.55
C LEU A 113 -5.50 -6.20 7.92
N ARG A 114 -5.16 -5.15 8.67
CA ARG A 114 -4.96 -5.27 10.10
C ARG A 114 -6.31 -5.12 10.79
N LEU A 115 -6.73 -6.19 11.46
CA LEU A 115 -7.96 -6.20 12.24
C LEU A 115 -7.70 -5.60 13.63
N PRO A 116 -8.70 -4.92 14.23
CA PRO A 116 -8.60 -4.46 15.61
C PRO A 116 -8.35 -5.61 16.59
N VAL A 117 -7.69 -5.30 17.70
CA VAL A 117 -7.63 -6.21 18.85
C VAL A 117 -9.06 -6.44 19.34
N GLY A 118 -9.48 -7.70 19.45
CA GLY A 118 -10.85 -8.07 19.83
C GLY A 118 -11.84 -8.14 18.66
N PHE A 119 -11.35 -8.15 17.41
CA PHE A 119 -12.21 -8.50 16.27
C PHE A 119 -12.76 -9.92 16.42
N GLY A 120 -14.04 -10.06 16.77
CA GLY A 120 -14.73 -11.33 17.03
C GLY A 120 -15.05 -12.15 15.78
N GLY A 121 -14.06 -12.38 14.93
CA GLY A 121 -14.22 -13.06 13.64
C GLY A 121 -13.93 -14.56 13.69
N TRP A 122 -15.00 -15.35 13.51
CA TRP A 122 -15.10 -16.82 13.38
C TRP A 122 -14.93 -17.64 14.67
N GLY A 123 -15.95 -17.61 15.53
CA GLY A 123 -16.15 -18.58 16.60
C GLY A 123 -16.45 -17.96 17.97
N GLU A 124 -17.64 -17.39 18.13
CA GLU A 124 -18.42 -17.46 19.38
C GLU A 124 -19.73 -18.19 19.07
#